data_AF-A0A2D0KNN3-F1
#
_entry.id   AF-A0A2D0KNN3-F1
#
_cell.length_a   1.000
_cell.length_b   1.000
_cell.length_c   1.000
_cell.angle_alpha   90.00
_cell.angle_beta   90.00
_cell.angle_gamma   90.00
#
_symmetry.space_group_name_H-M   'P 1'
#
loop_
_entity.id
_entity.type
_entity.pdbx_description
1 polymer ?
#
loop_
_entity_poly.entity_id
_entity_poly.type
_entity_poly.pdbx_seq_one_letter_code
_entity_poly.pdbx_strand_id
1 'polypeptide(L)' 'MRSLFLSEAEVNQVGDFFLLLDEPDNHLDIDSRVQLAKALHQFNGSILVVSHDPDFIEEIGVNEKFSLEI' A
#
# COMPACT_ATOMS: atom_id res chain seq x y z
N MET A 1 -32.71 -39.12 -9.95
CA MET A 1 -31.25 -38.90 -9.83
C MET A 1 -30.83 -37.85 -10.85
N ARG A 2 -30.59 -36.62 -10.41
CA ARG A 2 -29.91 -35.54 -11.14
C ARG A 2 -29.17 -34.80 -10.03
N SER A 3 -27.93 -35.21 -9.80
CA SER A 3 -26.72 -34.56 -10.32
C SER A 3 -26.50 -33.21 -9.65
N LEU A 4 -25.38 -33.15 -8.93
CA LEU A 4 -24.89 -32.02 -8.15
C LEU A 4 -24.95 -30.72 -8.95
N PHE A 5 -25.59 -29.70 -8.40
CA PHE A 5 -25.20 -28.32 -8.65
C PHE A 5 -24.41 -27.89 -7.43
N LEU A 6 -23.09 -28.01 -7.57
CA LEU A 6 -22.14 -27.33 -6.71
C LEU A 6 -22.49 -25.85 -6.77
N SER A 7 -22.91 -25.29 -5.64
CA SER A 7 -22.90 -23.84 -5.45
C SER A 7 -21.43 -23.42 -5.49
N GLU A 8 -20.93 -23.11 -6.68
CA GLU A 8 -19.77 -22.25 -6.83
C GLU A 8 -20.17 -20.89 -6.24
N ALA A 9 -20.06 -20.80 -4.91
CA ALA A 9 -19.70 -19.54 -4.29
C ALA A 9 -18.31 -19.24 -4.84
N GLU A 10 -18.29 -18.54 -5.97
CA GLU A 10 -17.12 -17.85 -6.44
C GLU A 10 -16.77 -16.85 -5.34
N VAL A 11 -15.93 -17.29 -4.41
CA VAL A 11 -15.24 -16.41 -3.48
C VAL A 11 -14.32 -15.59 -4.37
N ASN A 12 -14.85 -14.49 -4.90
CA ASN A 12 -14.09 -13.39 -5.44
C ASN A 12 -13.29 -12.80 -4.28
N GLN A 13 -12.21 -13.47 -3.89
CA GLN A 13 -11.11 -12.79 -3.24
C GLN A 13 -10.36 -12.02 -4.33
N VAL A 14 -10.98 -10.94 -4.80
CA VAL A 14 -10.22 -9.79 -5.26
C VAL A 14 -9.70 -9.15 -3.97
N GLY A 15 -8.66 -9.76 -3.39
CA GLY A 15 -8.04 -9.25 -2.20
C GLY A 15 -7.23 -8.04 -2.60
N ASP A 16 -7.76 -6.84 -2.39
CA ASP A 16 -6.98 -5.62 -2.50
C ASP A 16 -5.75 -5.77 -1.58
N PHE A 17 -4.55 -5.71 -2.15
CA PHE A 17 -3.32 -5.87 -1.37
C PHE A 17 -3.20 -4.69 -0.39
N PHE A 18 -3.00 -4.99 0.89
CA PHE A 18 -2.78 -3.99 1.94
C PHE A 18 -1.32 -4.04 2.41
N LEU A 19 -0.60 -2.93 2.24
CA LEU A 19 0.81 -2.81 2.60
C LEU A 19 0.96 -1.90 3.83
N LEU A 20 1.67 -2.37 4.85
CA LEU A 20 2.07 -1.56 6.01
C LEU A 20 3.57 -1.37 5.98
N LEU A 21 4.03 -0.13 6.05
CA LEU A 21 5.44 0.23 6.04
C LEU A 21 5.75 1.14 7.22
N ASP A 22 6.81 0.82 7.94
CA ASP A 22 7.36 1.63 9.02
C ASP A 22 8.75 2.12 8.62
N GLU A 23 8.89 3.43 8.48
CA GLU A 23 10.09 4.13 8.00
C GLU A 23 10.73 3.53 6.73
N PRO A 24 9.97 3.31 5.64
CA PRO A 24 10.50 2.63 4.45
C PRO A 24 11.52 3.45 3.66
N ASP A 25 11.61 4.76 3.90
CA ASP A 25 12.58 5.68 3.33
C ASP A 25 13.94 5.68 4.05
N ASN A 26 14.05 4.99 5.20
CA ASN A 26 15.25 5.01 6.01
C ASN A 26 16.42 4.25 5.34
N HIS A 27 17.64 4.75 5.56
CA HIS A 27 18.88 4.21 4.98
C HIS A 27 18.96 4.15 3.44
N LEU A 28 17.99 4.71 2.73
CA LEU A 28 18.02 4.82 1.26
C LEU A 28 18.83 6.04 0.84
N ASP A 29 19.58 5.90 -0.25
CA ASP A 29 20.07 7.06 -0.99
C ASP A 29 18.91 7.78 -1.69
N ILE A 30 19.20 8.99 -2.19
CA ILE A 30 18.20 9.87 -2.81
C ILE A 30 17.51 9.20 -4.01
N ASP A 31 18.27 8.52 -4.88
CA ASP A 31 17.71 7.91 -6.08
C ASP A 31 16.79 6.74 -5.71
N SER A 32 17.24 5.89 -4.77
CA SER A 32 16.48 4.76 -4.24
C SER A 32 15.18 5.21 -3.57
N ARG A 33 15.23 6.29 -2.78
CA ARG A 33 14.04 6.88 -2.13
C ARG A 33 13.01 7.34 -3.16
N VAL A 34 13.45 8.03 -4.21
CA VAL A 34 12.56 8.51 -5.29
C VAL A 34 11.95 7.35 -6.07
N GLN A 35 12.70 6.27 -6.32
CA GLN A 35 12.15 5.08 -6.97
C GLN A 35 11.11 4.38 -6.10
N LEU A 36 11.36 4.28 -4.79
CA LEU A 36 10.41 3.72 -3.85
C LEU A 36 9.12 4.54 -3.80
N ALA A 37 9.21 5.87 -3.67
CA ALA A 37 8.04 6.74 -3.66
C ALA A 37 7.19 6.56 -4.93
N LYS A 38 7.82 6.50 -6.10
CA LYS A 38 7.14 6.22 -7.38
C LYS A 38 6.47 4.84 -7.41
N ALA A 39 7.13 3.81 -6.88
CA ALA A 39 6.56 2.47 -6.82
C ALA A 39 5.32 2.43 -5.91
N LEU A 40 5.38 3.10 -4.75
CA LEU A 40 4.26 3.21 -3.82
C LEU A 40 3.11 4.04 -4.40
N HIS A 41 3.41 5.10 -5.14
CA HIS A 41 2.40 5.89 -5.85
C HIS A 41 1.63 5.09 -6.92
N GLN A 42 2.29 4.12 -7.56
CA GLN A 42 1.71 3.26 -8.59
C GLN A 42 1.11 1.96 -8.03
N PHE A 43 1.22 1.73 -6.73
CA PHE A 43 0.77 0.49 -6.11
C PHE A 43 -0.76 0.38 -6.19
N ASN A 44 -1.24 -0.67 -6.85
CA ASN A 44 -2.67 -0.92 -7.03
C ASN A 44 -3.20 -1.71 -5.82
N GLY A 45 -3.34 -1.01 -4.70
CA GLY A 45 -3.78 -1.54 -3.42
C GLY A 45 -3.86 -0.42 -2.39
N SER A 46 -4.08 -0.79 -1.14
CA SER A 46 -4.12 0.16 -0.03
C SER A 46 -2.79 0.17 0.70
N ILE A 47 -2.31 1.35 1.08
CA ILE A 47 -1.05 1.51 1.81
C ILE A 47 -1.27 2.28 3.10
N LEU A 48 -0.58 1.84 4.15
CA LEU A 48 -0.38 2.60 5.38
C LEU A 48 1.11 2.76 5.58
N VAL A 49 1.58 4.01 5.59
CA VAL A 49 3.00 4.33 5.72
C VAL A 49 3.20 5.21 6.95
N VAL A 50 4.19 4.87 7.74
CA VAL A 50 4.73 5.71 8.82
C VAL A 50 6.10 6.20 8.35
N SER A 51 6.26 7.52 8.31
CA SER A 51 7.53 8.16 7.97
C SER A 51 7.65 9.49 8.70
N HIS A 52 8.88 9.90 8.98
CA HIS A 52 9.21 11.22 9.54
C HIS A 52 9.57 12.25 8.45
N ASP A 53 9.62 11.83 7.17
CA ASP A 53 9.97 12.69 6.03
C ASP A 53 8.68 13.16 5.30
N PRO A 54 8.30 14.45 5.41
CA PRO A 54 7.11 14.97 4.74
C PRO A 54 7.26 15.01 3.22
N ASP A 55 8.47 15.20 2.68
CA ASP A 55 8.69 15.25 1.23
C ASP A 55 8.43 13.86 0.62
N PHE A 56 8.88 12.80 1.29
CA PHE A 56 8.58 11.42 0.88
C PHE A 56 7.08 11.13 0.89
N ILE A 57 6.35 11.57 1.92
CA ILE A 57 4.89 11.41 2.01
C ILE A 57 4.16 12.18 0.91
N GLU A 58 4.62 13.37 0.53
CA GLU A 58 4.09 14.11 -0.62
C GLU A 58 4.36 13.37 -1.94
N GLU A 59 5.56 12.81 -2.13
CA GLU A 59 5.92 12.08 -3.35
C GLU A 59 5.08 10.80 -3.55
N ILE A 60 4.71 10.10 -2.48
CA ILE A 60 3.82 8.92 -2.56
C ILE A 60 2.40 9.33 -2.97
N GLY A 61 1.94 10.52 -2.56
CA GLY A 61 0.61 11.03 -2.90
C GLY A 61 -0.54 10.31 -2.17
N VAL A 62 -0.40 10.13 -0.84
CA VAL A 62 -1.43 9.49 0.00
C VAL A 62 -2.73 10.30 0.07
N ASN A 63 -3.86 9.61 0.25
CA ASN A 63 -5.18 10.24 0.31
C ASN A 63 -5.46 10.96 1.63
N GLU A 64 -4.94 10.43 2.74
CA GLU A 64 -5.15 10.95 4.09
C GLU A 64 -3.82 10.97 4.85
N LYS A 65 -3.61 11.99 5.68
CA LYS A 65 -2.37 12.19 6.44
C LYS A 65 -2.72 12.45 7.91
N PHE A 66 -2.03 11.75 8.80
CA PHE A 66 -2.17 11.92 10.24
C PHE A 66 -0.82 12.31 10.81
N SER A 67 -0.77 13.42 11.55
CA SER A 67 0.41 13.82 12.32
C SER A 67 0.18 13.44 13.77
N LEU A 68 1.09 12.64 14.32
CA LEU A 68 1.09 12.29 15.74
C LEU A 68 2.04 13.26 16.45
N GLU A 69 1.50 14.07 17.36
CA GLU A 69 2.30 14.84 18.32
C GLU A 69 2.60 13.92 19.50
N ILE A 70 3.78 13.27 19.48
CA ILE A 70 4.26 12.39 20.56
C ILE A 70 5.39 13.08 21.32
#